data_AF-A0A257AMT3-F1
#
_entry.id   AF-A0A257AMT3-F1
#
_cell.length_a   1.000
_cell.length_b   1.000
_cell.length_c   1.000
_cell.angle_alpha   90.00
_cell.angle_beta   90.00
_cell.angle_gamma   90.00
#
_symmetry.space_group_name_H-M   'P 1'
#
loop_
_entity.id
_entity.type
_entity.pdbx_description
1 polymer ?
#
loop_
_entity_poly.entity_id
_entity_poly.type
_entity_poly.pdbx_seq_one_letter_code
_entity_poly.pdbx_strand_id
1 'polypeptide(L)'
;MALSERDTRLMILSAILANLAWGLFSVIFQLYMKEIGYTSKEIGEVLAIYGISLSSVALPSGAIADRFGRKSTLIVGYLLEIISLLLLLISKEMSIIRISFLFSGISAALSHPAYQALFALHTREMERGFSSLAFFSTFSSSMGSLMGWIPEVLSGKLGELRAYYLSLLIVFSFFVLSVVPLIWVSPHRDELKEGRRKERTSFRRIYREKAMLKLIFLNGVIGFGAGLTIPLFTYYFSEKFSVGPGPIGTLYTVNGLMMSPLFLLSSRLSDKLGLIKAIFYPQL
;
A
#
# COMPACT_ATOMS: atom_id res chain seq x y z
N MET A 1 20.94 25.10 -6.61
CA MET A 1 19.49 24.82 -6.67
C MET A 1 19.22 23.61 -5.77
N ALA A 2 18.94 23.85 -4.49
CA ALA A 2 18.81 22.82 -3.46
C ALA A 2 17.44 22.14 -3.57
N LEU A 3 17.30 21.21 -4.51
CA LEU A 3 16.20 20.25 -4.49
C LEU A 3 16.50 19.30 -3.32
N SER A 4 15.63 19.38 -2.32
CA SER A 4 16.01 19.45 -0.90
C SER A 4 15.70 18.14 -0.19
N GLU A 5 16.65 17.65 0.59
CA GLU A 5 16.52 16.58 1.59
C GLU A 5 15.23 16.66 2.43
N ARG A 6 14.68 17.89 2.58
CA ARG A 6 13.36 18.15 3.17
C ARG A 6 12.22 17.39 2.48
N ASP A 7 12.10 17.45 1.16
CA ASP A 7 10.96 16.88 0.44
C ASP A 7 10.99 15.34 0.51
N THR A 8 12.17 14.75 0.41
CA THR A 8 12.39 13.31 0.65
C THR A 8 11.97 12.90 2.06
N ARG A 9 12.33 13.69 3.09
CA ARG A 9 11.91 13.44 4.48
C ARG A 9 10.40 13.58 4.67
N LEU A 10 9.76 14.56 4.04
CA LEU A 10 8.31 14.75 4.08
C LEU A 10 7.58 13.57 3.42
N MET A 11 8.09 13.08 2.29
CA MET A 11 7.55 11.88 1.64
C MET A 11 7.72 10.65 2.54
N ILE A 12 8.90 10.41 3.12
CA ILE A 12 9.12 9.31 4.07
C ILE A 12 8.17 9.42 5.27
N LEU A 13 7.96 10.61 5.82
CA LEU A 13 7.00 10.83 6.91
C LEU A 13 5.55 10.49 6.49
N SER A 14 5.14 10.89 5.29
CA SER A 14 3.85 10.50 4.70
C SER A 14 3.73 8.98 4.60
N ALA A 15 4.77 8.30 4.07
CA ALA A 15 4.80 6.85 3.97
C ALA A 15 4.74 6.17 5.35
N ILE A 16 5.45 6.68 6.36
CA ILE A 16 5.39 6.14 7.74
C ILE A 16 3.95 6.14 8.25
N LEU A 17 3.24 7.27 8.12
CA LEU A 17 1.85 7.40 8.58
C LEU A 17 0.89 6.52 7.78
N ALA A 18 1.03 6.49 6.45
CA ALA A 18 0.18 5.66 5.60
C ALA A 18 0.41 4.17 5.86
N ASN A 19 1.66 3.74 6.08
CA ASN A 19 1.99 2.35 6.38
C ASN A 19 1.57 1.95 7.79
N LEU A 20 1.61 2.84 8.80
CA LEU A 20 1.01 2.59 10.11
C LEU A 20 -0.49 2.28 9.98
N ALA A 21 -1.21 3.08 9.21
CA ALA A 21 -2.62 2.86 8.92
C ALA A 21 -2.85 1.51 8.22
N TRP A 22 -2.08 1.24 7.15
CA TRP A 22 -2.17 -0.01 6.40
C TRP A 22 -1.86 -1.24 7.24
N GLY A 23 -0.82 -1.18 8.07
CA GLY A 23 -0.42 -2.25 8.97
C GLY A 23 -1.56 -2.65 9.91
N LEU A 24 -2.16 -1.67 10.60
CA LEU A 24 -3.31 -1.91 11.45
C LEU A 24 -4.49 -2.46 10.65
N PHE A 25 -4.83 -1.82 9.54
CA PHE A 25 -5.95 -2.22 8.66
C PHE A 25 -5.83 -3.67 8.18
N SER A 26 -4.63 -4.11 7.79
CA SER A 26 -4.38 -5.46 7.27
C SER A 26 -4.71 -6.58 8.26
N VAL A 27 -4.63 -6.28 9.57
CA VAL A 27 -4.95 -7.21 10.66
C VAL A 27 -6.42 -7.14 11.02
N ILE A 28 -7.00 -5.94 11.09
CA ILE A 28 -8.35 -5.77 11.67
C ILE A 28 -9.47 -5.91 10.65
N PHE A 29 -9.26 -5.61 9.37
CA PHE A 29 -10.36 -5.48 8.40
C PHE A 29 -11.20 -6.75 8.26
N GLN A 30 -10.54 -7.90 8.07
CA GLN A 30 -11.24 -9.18 7.87
C GLN A 30 -11.99 -9.63 9.14
N LEU A 31 -11.41 -9.34 10.30
CA LEU A 31 -12.00 -9.68 11.59
C LEU A 31 -13.18 -8.75 11.89
N TYR A 32 -13.09 -7.48 11.54
CA TYR A 32 -14.22 -6.55 11.58
C TYR A 32 -15.37 -7.00 10.66
N MET A 33 -15.08 -7.42 9.43
CA MET A 33 -16.10 -7.97 8.51
C MET A 33 -16.78 -9.22 9.08
N LYS A 34 -16.00 -10.12 9.69
CA LYS A 34 -16.52 -11.31 10.38
C LYS A 34 -17.42 -10.91 11.56
N GLU A 35 -17.00 -9.93 12.36
CA GLU A 35 -17.73 -9.45 13.54
C GLU A 35 -19.08 -8.80 13.19
N ILE A 36 -19.19 -8.12 12.05
CA ILE A 36 -20.48 -7.62 11.56
C ILE A 36 -21.34 -8.67 10.85
N GLY A 37 -20.88 -9.93 10.79
CA GLY A 37 -21.64 -11.08 10.33
C GLY A 37 -21.36 -11.53 8.88
N TYR A 38 -20.33 -11.00 8.21
CA TYR A 38 -20.00 -11.41 6.85
C TYR A 38 -19.12 -12.65 6.80
N THR A 39 -19.37 -13.47 5.78
CA THR A 39 -18.68 -14.72 5.50
C THR A 39 -17.35 -14.51 4.78
N SER A 40 -16.49 -15.54 4.81
CA SER A 40 -15.24 -15.55 4.03
C SER A 40 -15.44 -15.30 2.54
N LYS A 41 -16.55 -15.78 1.96
CA LYS A 41 -16.90 -15.56 0.55
C LYS A 41 -17.15 -14.08 0.26
N GLU A 42 -17.87 -13.39 1.12
CA GLU A 42 -18.18 -11.97 0.97
C GLU A 42 -16.94 -11.09 1.18
N ILE A 43 -16.09 -11.45 2.15
CA ILE A 43 -14.78 -10.81 2.34
C ILE A 43 -13.92 -10.99 1.08
N GLY A 44 -13.87 -12.19 0.53
CA GLY A 44 -13.17 -12.49 -0.72
C GLY A 44 -13.70 -11.69 -1.91
N GLU A 45 -15.02 -11.50 -2.01
CA GLU A 45 -15.65 -10.67 -3.04
C GLU A 45 -15.20 -9.21 -2.95
N VAL A 46 -15.20 -8.65 -1.73
CA VAL A 46 -14.75 -7.27 -1.48
C VAL A 46 -13.27 -7.08 -1.86
N LEU A 47 -12.42 -8.05 -1.51
CA LEU A 47 -11.01 -8.05 -1.90
C LEU A 47 -10.82 -8.20 -3.43
N ALA A 48 -11.69 -8.98 -4.08
CA ALA A 48 -11.69 -9.10 -5.54
C ALA A 48 -12.06 -7.78 -6.23
N ILE A 49 -13.05 -7.05 -5.70
CA ILE A 49 -13.43 -5.72 -6.21
C ILE A 49 -12.25 -4.75 -6.13
N TYR A 50 -11.52 -4.74 -5.02
CA TYR A 50 -10.29 -3.96 -4.90
C TYR A 50 -9.27 -4.33 -5.98
N GLY A 51 -9.00 -5.62 -6.17
CA GLY A 51 -8.05 -6.11 -7.17
C GLY A 51 -8.44 -5.78 -8.61
N ILE A 52 -9.73 -5.92 -8.96
CA ILE A 52 -10.27 -5.58 -10.29
C ILE A 52 -10.16 -4.07 -10.53
N SER A 53 -10.51 -3.25 -9.54
CA SER A 53 -10.48 -1.79 -9.64
C SER A 53 -9.04 -1.29 -9.79
N LEU A 54 -8.12 -1.81 -8.99
CA LEU A 54 -6.69 -1.56 -9.09
C LEU A 54 -6.18 -1.92 -10.49
N SER A 55 -6.44 -3.14 -10.97
CA SER A 55 -5.94 -3.62 -12.26
C SER A 55 -6.50 -2.83 -13.45
N SER A 56 -7.77 -2.42 -13.37
CA SER A 56 -8.44 -1.66 -14.43
C SER A 56 -7.88 -0.26 -14.58
N VAL A 57 -7.43 0.36 -13.48
CA VAL A 57 -6.88 1.72 -13.46
C VAL A 57 -5.35 1.76 -13.48
N ALA A 58 -4.66 0.65 -13.21
CA ALA A 58 -3.20 0.58 -13.15
C ALA A 58 -2.51 0.98 -14.46
N LEU A 59 -3.09 0.61 -15.62
CA LEU A 59 -2.54 1.00 -16.92
C LEU A 59 -2.74 2.49 -17.24
N PRO A 60 -3.96 3.07 -17.14
CA PRO A 60 -4.15 4.49 -17.40
C PRO A 60 -3.54 5.41 -16.33
N SER A 61 -3.27 4.94 -15.11
CA SER A 61 -2.76 5.79 -14.03
C SER A 61 -1.43 6.47 -14.36
N GLY A 62 -0.54 5.83 -15.12
CA GLY A 62 0.69 6.43 -15.61
C GLY A 62 0.43 7.62 -16.54
N ALA A 63 -0.48 7.46 -17.50
CA ALA A 63 -0.88 8.53 -18.42
C ALA A 63 -1.61 9.67 -17.69
N ILE A 64 -2.42 9.35 -16.68
CA ILE A 64 -3.07 10.35 -15.82
C ILE A 64 -2.00 11.14 -15.06
N ALA A 65 -1.03 10.46 -14.45
CA ALA A 65 0.07 11.10 -13.72
C ALA A 65 0.93 12.00 -14.60
N ASP A 66 1.23 11.57 -15.83
CA ASP A 66 2.01 12.36 -16.78
C ASP A 66 1.22 13.57 -17.31
N ARG A 67 -0.12 13.47 -17.43
CA ARG A 67 -0.97 14.56 -17.93
C ARG A 67 -1.32 15.60 -16.89
N PHE A 68 -1.68 15.17 -15.68
CA PHE A 68 -2.18 16.05 -14.60
C PHE A 68 -1.11 16.40 -13.55
N GLY A 69 0.08 15.81 -13.66
CA GLY A 69 1.15 15.93 -12.69
C GLY A 69 1.10 14.82 -11.64
N ARG A 70 2.29 14.43 -11.16
CA ARG A 70 2.48 13.30 -10.23
C ARG A 70 1.96 13.66 -8.85
N LYS A 71 2.26 14.87 -8.36
CA LYS A 71 1.76 15.33 -7.05
C LYS A 71 0.23 15.39 -7.01
N SER A 72 -0.40 15.97 -8.03
CA SER A 72 -1.87 16.06 -8.10
C SER A 72 -2.52 14.69 -8.13
N THR A 73 -1.99 13.77 -8.95
CA THR A 73 -2.49 12.39 -9.06
C THR A 73 -2.34 11.63 -7.75
N LEU A 74 -1.22 11.82 -7.05
CA LEU A 74 -1.00 11.25 -5.72
C LEU A 74 -2.04 11.74 -4.70
N ILE A 75 -2.29 13.06 -4.65
CA ILE A 75 -3.28 13.65 -3.73
C ILE A 75 -4.69 13.12 -4.03
N VAL A 76 -5.08 13.04 -5.31
CA VAL A 76 -6.38 12.47 -5.70
C VAL A 76 -6.49 11.01 -5.24
N GLY A 77 -5.44 10.21 -5.42
CA GLY A 77 -5.41 8.84 -4.92
C GLY A 77 -5.63 8.77 -3.40
N TYR A 78 -4.92 9.58 -2.62
CA TYR A 78 -5.09 9.60 -1.16
C TYR A 78 -6.48 10.11 -0.73
N LEU A 79 -7.08 11.06 -1.45
CA LEU A 79 -8.45 11.50 -1.18
C LEU A 79 -9.47 10.38 -1.44
N LEU A 80 -9.28 9.58 -2.49
CA LEU A 80 -10.12 8.41 -2.74
C LEU A 80 -9.99 7.37 -1.64
N GLU A 81 -8.79 7.17 -1.06
CA GLU A 81 -8.62 6.29 0.10
C GLU A 81 -9.35 6.83 1.34
N ILE A 82 -9.29 8.14 1.58
CA ILE A 82 -10.01 8.77 2.69
C ILE A 82 -11.52 8.55 2.52
N ILE A 83 -12.04 8.71 1.30
CA ILE A 83 -13.45 8.41 0.99
C ILE A 83 -13.75 6.94 1.23
N SER A 84 -12.89 6.02 0.78
CA SER A 84 -13.01 4.58 1.02
C SER A 84 -13.13 4.27 2.52
N LEU A 85 -12.18 4.75 3.33
CA LEU A 85 -12.16 4.51 4.77
C LEU A 85 -13.36 5.17 5.48
N LEU A 86 -13.78 6.35 5.02
CA LEU A 86 -14.97 7.03 5.56
C LEU A 86 -16.25 6.21 5.28
N LEU A 87 -16.41 5.67 4.07
CA LEU A 87 -17.54 4.81 3.73
C LEU A 87 -17.60 3.56 4.62
N LEU A 88 -16.43 2.97 4.91
CA LEU A 88 -16.31 1.82 5.81
C LEU A 88 -16.66 2.16 7.27
N LEU A 89 -16.40 3.39 7.70
CA LEU A 89 -16.74 3.89 9.04
C LEU A 89 -18.23 4.20 9.22
N ILE A 90 -18.91 4.69 8.17
CA ILE A 90 -20.30 5.14 8.30
C ILE A 90 -21.33 4.05 8.00
N SER A 91 -20.95 2.97 7.31
CA SER A 91 -21.88 1.92 6.91
C SER A 91 -21.31 0.51 7.06
N LYS A 92 -22.21 -0.41 7.43
CA LYS A 92 -21.97 -1.85 7.46
C LYS A 92 -22.60 -2.57 6.27
N GLU A 93 -23.33 -1.87 5.42
CA GLU A 93 -24.01 -2.47 4.28
C GLU A 93 -23.02 -2.94 3.22
N MET A 94 -23.15 -4.19 2.78
CA MET A 94 -22.26 -4.80 1.80
C MET A 94 -22.12 -3.96 0.53
N SER A 95 -23.21 -3.36 0.04
CA SER A 95 -23.18 -2.47 -1.12
C SER A 95 -22.25 -1.27 -0.93
N ILE A 96 -22.24 -0.66 0.25
CA ILE A 96 -21.38 0.49 0.56
C ILE A 96 -19.93 0.03 0.76
N ILE A 97 -19.70 -1.13 1.38
CA ILE A 97 -18.36 -1.73 1.53
C ILE A 97 -17.75 -2.06 0.15
N ARG A 98 -18.53 -2.59 -0.78
CA ARG A 98 -18.11 -2.82 -2.17
C ARG A 98 -17.67 -1.51 -2.86
N ILE A 99 -18.44 -0.43 -2.69
CA ILE A 99 -18.09 0.90 -3.23
C ILE A 99 -16.83 1.46 -2.56
N SER A 100 -16.67 1.26 -1.25
CA SER A 100 -15.45 1.62 -0.51
C SER A 100 -14.22 0.95 -1.13
N PHE A 101 -14.26 -0.36 -1.36
CA PHE A 101 -13.13 -1.10 -1.96
C PHE A 101 -12.91 -0.81 -3.45
N LEU A 102 -13.96 -0.41 -4.18
CA LEU A 102 -13.82 0.16 -5.51
C LEU A 102 -12.94 1.42 -5.46
N PHE A 103 -13.25 2.36 -4.56
CA PHE A 103 -12.44 3.57 -4.37
C PHE A 103 -11.02 3.27 -3.88
N SER A 104 -10.85 2.33 -2.95
CA SER A 104 -9.52 1.92 -2.48
C SER A 104 -8.65 1.34 -3.60
N GLY A 105 -9.23 0.52 -4.49
CA GLY A 105 -8.48 -0.02 -5.63
C GLY A 105 -8.05 1.07 -6.62
N ILE A 106 -8.94 2.03 -6.93
CA ILE A 106 -8.61 3.18 -7.78
C ILE A 106 -7.55 4.07 -7.10
N SER A 107 -7.69 4.31 -5.80
CA SER A 107 -6.73 5.01 -4.96
C SER A 107 -5.34 4.39 -5.09
N ALA A 108 -5.21 3.08 -4.90
CA ALA A 108 -3.94 2.36 -5.00
C ALA A 108 -3.34 2.46 -6.41
N ALA A 109 -4.17 2.38 -7.46
CA ALA A 109 -3.73 2.48 -8.86
C ALA A 109 -3.12 3.86 -9.18
N LEU A 110 -3.68 4.93 -8.63
CA LEU A 110 -3.21 6.30 -8.85
C LEU A 110 -2.02 6.66 -7.94
N SER A 111 -2.12 6.31 -6.66
CA SER A 111 -1.20 6.78 -5.63
C SER A 111 0.16 6.07 -5.68
N HIS A 112 0.19 4.75 -5.84
CA HIS A 112 1.44 3.99 -5.76
C HIS A 112 2.47 4.38 -6.84
N PRO A 113 2.14 4.35 -8.15
CA PRO A 113 3.10 4.76 -9.18
C PRO A 113 3.44 6.25 -9.11
N ALA A 114 2.47 7.11 -8.79
CA ALA A 114 2.71 8.54 -8.65
C ALA A 114 3.66 8.85 -7.48
N TYR A 115 3.51 8.15 -6.35
CA TYR A 115 4.38 8.28 -5.19
C TYR A 115 5.82 7.88 -5.52
N GLN A 116 6.02 6.68 -6.10
CA GLN A 116 7.36 6.19 -6.47
C GLN A 116 8.04 7.13 -7.46
N ALA A 117 7.29 7.60 -8.46
CA ALA A 117 7.80 8.49 -9.47
C ALA A 117 8.11 9.90 -8.92
N LEU A 118 7.33 10.41 -7.98
CA LEU A 118 7.60 11.69 -7.30
C LEU A 118 8.78 11.58 -6.34
N PHE A 119 8.91 10.45 -5.64
CA PHE A 119 10.00 10.19 -4.72
C PHE A 119 11.35 10.09 -5.44
N ALA A 120 11.37 9.41 -6.59
CA ALA A 120 12.54 9.31 -7.46
C ALA A 120 13.09 10.67 -7.92
N LEU A 121 12.24 11.69 -8.07
CA LEU A 121 12.65 13.04 -8.46
C LEU A 121 13.30 13.84 -7.32
N HIS A 122 13.04 13.48 -6.07
CA HIS A 122 13.52 14.20 -4.89
C HIS A 122 14.70 13.51 -4.20
N THR A 123 14.94 12.22 -4.49
CA THR A 123 16.09 11.49 -3.95
C THR A 123 17.36 11.68 -4.80
N ARG A 124 18.50 11.94 -4.15
CA ARG A 124 19.81 12.08 -4.82
C ARG A 124 20.47 10.74 -5.09
N GLU A 125 20.43 9.85 -4.09
CA GLU A 125 20.96 8.50 -4.18
C GLU A 125 19.76 7.55 -4.25
N MET A 126 19.43 7.11 -5.46
CA MET A 126 18.21 6.32 -5.71
C MET A 126 18.21 5.03 -4.88
N GLU A 127 19.32 4.27 -4.89
CA GLU A 127 19.41 3.02 -4.13
C GLU A 127 19.21 3.25 -2.62
N ARG A 128 19.94 4.19 -2.02
CA ARG A 128 19.83 4.48 -0.58
C ARG A 128 18.47 5.07 -0.19
N GLY A 129 17.92 5.94 -1.03
CA GLY A 129 16.61 6.56 -0.80
C GLY A 129 15.48 5.53 -0.82
N PHE A 130 15.45 4.65 -1.81
CA PHE A 130 14.45 3.59 -1.91
C PHE A 130 14.64 2.51 -0.84
N SER A 131 15.88 2.15 -0.49
CA SER A 131 16.17 1.29 0.65
C SER A 131 15.66 1.88 1.98
N SER A 132 15.86 3.18 2.20
CA SER A 132 15.36 3.87 3.39
C SER A 132 13.83 3.92 3.40
N LEU A 133 13.21 4.27 2.27
CA LEU A 133 11.76 4.28 2.11
C LEU A 133 11.17 2.89 2.40
N ALA A 134 11.77 1.82 1.86
CA ALA A 134 11.34 0.45 2.10
C ALA A 134 11.49 0.06 3.59
N PHE A 135 12.64 0.37 4.21
CA PHE A 135 12.85 0.16 5.64
C PHE A 135 11.75 0.81 6.48
N PHE A 136 11.54 2.13 6.30
CA PHE A 136 10.55 2.87 7.07
C PHE A 136 9.12 2.40 6.80
N SER A 137 8.78 2.12 5.54
CA SER A 137 7.45 1.62 5.18
C SER A 137 7.16 0.27 5.83
N THR A 138 8.08 -0.69 5.73
CA THR A 138 7.91 -2.02 6.34
C THR A 138 7.92 -1.95 7.85
N PHE A 139 8.84 -1.20 8.46
CA PHE A 139 8.88 -1.03 9.91
C PHE A 139 7.58 -0.39 10.43
N SER A 140 7.10 0.67 9.79
CA SER A 140 5.83 1.33 10.14
C SER A 140 4.63 0.41 9.95
N SER A 141 4.57 -0.38 8.87
CA SER A 141 3.50 -1.37 8.69
C SER A 141 3.54 -2.47 9.76
N SER A 142 4.71 -2.89 10.20
CA SER A 142 4.84 -3.82 11.34
C SER A 142 4.36 -3.20 12.64
N MET A 143 4.77 -1.97 12.95
CA MET A 143 4.29 -1.28 14.15
C MET A 143 2.77 -1.04 14.11
N GLY A 144 2.22 -0.74 12.93
CA GLY A 144 0.78 -0.64 12.71
C GLY A 144 0.09 -1.98 12.95
N SER A 145 0.66 -3.08 12.47
CA SER A 145 0.12 -4.43 12.69
C SER A 145 0.10 -4.80 14.18
N LEU A 146 1.12 -4.40 14.95
CA LEU A 146 1.17 -4.60 16.40
C LEU A 146 0.00 -3.91 17.12
N MET A 147 -0.53 -2.82 16.56
CA MET A 147 -1.74 -2.16 17.06
C MET A 147 -3.00 -3.02 16.91
N GLY A 148 -2.92 -4.21 16.28
CA GLY A 148 -3.98 -5.22 16.29
C GLY A 148 -4.38 -5.69 17.70
N TRP A 149 -3.59 -5.44 18.73
CA TRP A 149 -4.00 -5.63 20.14
C TRP A 149 -5.05 -4.63 20.62
N ILE A 150 -5.19 -3.47 19.98
CA ILE A 150 -6.16 -2.43 20.37
C ILE A 150 -7.59 -2.98 20.47
N PRO A 151 -8.16 -3.63 19.44
CA PRO A 151 -9.53 -4.14 19.53
C PRO A 151 -9.71 -5.18 20.65
N GLU A 152 -8.69 -6.01 20.91
CA GLU A 152 -8.73 -7.04 21.96
C GLU A 152 -8.65 -6.46 23.38
N VAL A 153 -7.83 -5.42 23.58
CA VAL A 153 -7.75 -4.72 24.88
C VAL A 153 -9.02 -3.90 25.14
N LEU A 154 -9.62 -3.34 24.10
CA LEU A 154 -10.80 -2.48 24.22
C LEU A 154 -12.12 -3.27 24.27
N SER A 155 -12.17 -4.49 23.71
CA SER A 155 -13.39 -5.30 23.64
C SER A 155 -13.98 -5.60 25.02
N GLY A 156 -13.14 -5.89 26.02
CA GLY A 156 -13.58 -6.17 27.39
C GLY A 156 -14.30 -5.00 28.09
N LYS A 157 -14.10 -3.75 27.63
CA LYS A 157 -14.74 -2.55 28.20
C LYS A 157 -15.85 -1.98 27.33
N LEU A 158 -15.73 -2.10 26.01
CA LEU A 158 -16.56 -1.37 25.05
C LEU A 158 -17.43 -2.29 24.18
N GLY A 159 -17.20 -3.61 24.22
CA GLY A 159 -17.75 -4.58 23.28
C GLY A 159 -16.89 -4.69 22.00
N GLU A 160 -16.87 -5.88 21.41
CA GLU A 160 -16.00 -6.23 20.26
C GLU A 160 -16.20 -5.30 19.07
N LEU A 161 -17.45 -5.11 18.64
CA LEU A 161 -17.76 -4.26 17.51
C LEU A 161 -17.30 -2.80 17.69
N ARG A 162 -17.51 -2.21 18.88
CA ARG A 162 -17.06 -0.83 19.15
C ARG A 162 -15.54 -0.72 19.17
N ALA A 163 -14.86 -1.76 19.66
CA ALA A 163 -13.41 -1.83 19.67
C ALA A 163 -12.83 -1.82 18.24
N TYR A 164 -13.39 -2.61 17.33
CA TYR A 164 -13.03 -2.58 15.91
C TYR A 164 -13.31 -1.22 15.26
N TYR A 165 -14.45 -0.59 15.55
CA TYR A 165 -14.76 0.75 15.06
C TYR A 165 -13.72 1.80 15.48
N LEU A 166 -13.28 1.77 16.75
CA LEU A 166 -12.24 2.67 17.22
C LEU A 166 -10.90 2.40 16.53
N SER A 167 -10.56 1.14 16.26
CA SER A 167 -9.36 0.81 15.48
C SER A 167 -9.45 1.31 14.04
N LEU A 168 -10.62 1.22 13.38
CA LEU A 168 -10.84 1.82 12.07
C LEU A 168 -10.73 3.35 12.09
N LEU A 169 -11.17 4.01 13.15
CA LEU A 169 -10.97 5.46 13.32
C LEU A 169 -9.48 5.83 13.46
N ILE A 170 -8.68 4.99 14.11
CA ILE A 170 -7.23 5.17 14.19
C ILE A 170 -6.59 5.01 12.80
N VAL A 171 -6.99 3.99 12.03
CA VAL A 171 -6.56 3.81 10.63
C VAL A 171 -6.88 5.06 9.81
N PHE A 172 -8.13 5.52 9.86
CA PHE A 172 -8.57 6.74 9.18
C PHE A 172 -7.75 7.97 9.59
N SER A 173 -7.53 8.15 10.90
CA SER A 173 -6.78 9.29 11.44
C SER A 173 -5.33 9.29 10.95
N PHE A 174 -4.63 8.16 11.01
CA PHE A 174 -3.27 8.06 10.47
C PHE A 174 -3.22 8.30 8.97
N PHE A 175 -4.20 7.78 8.23
CA PHE A 175 -4.23 7.98 6.80
C PHE A 175 -4.49 9.45 6.42
N VAL A 176 -5.41 10.13 7.11
CA VAL A 176 -5.64 11.58 6.93
C VAL A 176 -4.37 12.38 7.28
N LEU A 177 -3.71 12.05 8.39
CA LEU A 177 -2.45 12.68 8.78
C LEU A 177 -1.33 12.44 7.76
N SER A 178 -1.34 11.32 7.03
CA SER A 178 -0.35 11.01 5.99
C SER A 178 -0.40 11.98 4.79
N VAL A 179 -1.54 12.63 4.55
CA VAL A 179 -1.70 13.62 3.48
C VAL A 179 -1.00 14.94 3.83
N VAL A 180 -0.93 15.28 5.12
CA VAL A 180 -0.45 16.59 5.59
C VAL A 180 1.00 16.88 5.14
N PRO A 181 1.99 15.97 5.30
CA PRO A 181 3.33 16.17 4.75
C PRO A 181 3.37 16.34 3.23
N LEU A 182 2.48 15.68 2.48
CA LEU A 182 2.45 15.73 1.00
C LEU A 182 2.01 17.10 0.48
N ILE A 183 1.20 17.84 1.24
CA ILE A 183 0.78 19.19 0.85
C ILE A 183 2.00 20.11 0.73
N TRP A 184 2.98 19.95 1.62
CA TRP A 184 4.20 20.76 1.66
C TRP A 184 5.32 20.27 0.74
N VAL A 185 5.20 19.10 0.11
CA VAL A 185 6.17 18.63 -0.90
C VAL A 185 6.10 19.55 -2.11
N SER A 186 7.24 20.01 -2.61
CA SER A 186 7.27 20.90 -3.77
C SER A 186 6.71 20.19 -5.02
N PRO A 187 5.75 20.79 -5.76
CA PRO A 187 5.43 20.29 -7.09
C PRO A 187 6.66 20.47 -7.99
N HIS A 188 7.11 19.40 -8.66
CA HIS A 188 8.29 19.49 -9.50
C HIS A 188 7.91 20.23 -10.79
N ARG A 189 8.39 21.47 -10.98
CA ARG A 189 7.90 22.42 -11.99
C ARG A 189 8.03 21.96 -13.46
N ASP A 190 8.84 20.94 -13.74
CA ASP A 190 9.01 20.36 -15.08
C ASP A 190 8.08 19.17 -15.39
N GLU A 191 7.24 18.72 -14.43
CA GLU A 191 6.28 17.62 -14.59
C GLU A 191 5.38 17.78 -15.83
N LEU A 192 4.91 19.01 -16.10
CA LEU A 192 3.99 19.30 -17.21
C LEU A 192 4.69 19.39 -18.58
N LYS A 193 6.01 19.65 -18.60
CA LYS A 193 6.79 19.85 -19.83
C LYS A 193 7.37 18.54 -20.36
N GLU A 194 7.77 17.62 -19.49
CA GLU A 194 8.27 16.31 -19.89
C GLU A 194 7.17 15.31 -20.27
N GLY A 195 6.01 15.33 -19.58
CA GLY A 195 4.88 14.44 -19.88
C GLY A 195 4.36 14.57 -21.31
N ARG A 196 4.28 15.80 -21.83
CA ARG A 196 3.88 16.08 -23.23
C ARG A 196 4.89 15.63 -24.29
N ARG A 197 6.18 15.46 -23.94
CA ARG A 197 7.24 15.11 -24.92
C ARG A 197 7.47 13.61 -25.06
N LYS A 198 7.10 12.80 -24.05
CA LYS A 198 7.27 11.33 -24.03
C LYS A 198 6.05 10.51 -24.45
N GLU A 199 4.92 11.15 -24.78
CA GLU A 199 3.61 10.53 -25.15
C GLU A 199 3.60 9.58 -26.36
N ARG A 200 4.76 9.16 -26.89
CA ARG A 200 4.89 8.20 -28.00
C ARG A 200 5.58 6.88 -27.67
N THR A 201 5.78 6.51 -26.41
CA THR A 201 5.98 5.09 -26.09
C THR A 201 4.63 4.38 -26.14
N SER A 202 4.21 4.02 -27.36
CA SER A 202 2.96 3.30 -27.61
C SER A 202 2.90 2.03 -26.77
N PHE A 203 1.85 1.86 -25.97
CA PHE A 203 1.56 0.61 -25.25
C PHE A 203 1.71 -0.64 -26.15
N ARG A 204 1.47 -0.49 -27.47
CA ARG A 204 1.69 -1.53 -28.48
C ARG A 204 3.12 -2.07 -28.52
N ARG A 205 4.13 -1.30 -28.11
CA ARG A 205 5.53 -1.74 -28.06
C ARG A 205 5.78 -2.71 -26.90
N ILE A 206 5.10 -2.54 -25.77
CA ILE A 206 5.17 -3.47 -24.63
C ILE A 206 4.68 -4.86 -25.06
N TYR A 207 3.58 -4.92 -25.81
CA TYR A 207 3.03 -6.18 -26.34
C TYR A 207 3.83 -6.78 -27.51
N ARG A 208 4.82 -6.07 -28.07
CA ARG A 208 5.69 -6.60 -29.14
C ARG A 208 6.94 -7.30 -28.61
N GLU A 209 7.32 -7.04 -27.36
CA GLU A 209 8.51 -7.61 -26.73
C GLU A 209 8.15 -8.95 -26.05
N LYS A 210 8.57 -10.08 -26.63
CA LYS A 210 8.31 -11.43 -26.06
C LYS A 210 8.78 -11.54 -24.60
N ALA A 211 9.88 -10.88 -24.25
CA ALA A 211 10.40 -10.84 -22.88
C ALA A 211 9.43 -10.16 -21.90
N MET A 212 8.82 -9.03 -22.30
CA MET A 212 7.84 -8.33 -21.47
C MET A 212 6.55 -9.15 -21.30
N LEU A 213 6.06 -9.80 -22.36
CA LEU A 213 4.91 -10.70 -22.27
C LEU A 213 5.17 -11.87 -21.31
N LYS A 214 6.37 -12.47 -21.37
CA LYS A 214 6.77 -13.54 -20.45
C LYS A 214 6.79 -13.05 -18.99
N LEU A 215 7.30 -11.85 -18.74
CA LEU A 215 7.29 -11.24 -17.40
C LEU A 215 5.88 -10.92 -16.90
N ILE A 216 5.01 -10.37 -17.76
CA ILE A 216 3.60 -10.10 -17.43
C ILE A 216 2.91 -11.42 -17.08
N PHE A 217 3.11 -12.46 -17.88
CA PHE A 217 2.52 -13.78 -17.62
C PHE A 217 3.03 -14.38 -16.30
N LEU A 218 4.34 -14.40 -16.05
CA LEU A 218 4.93 -14.89 -14.80
C LEU A 218 4.39 -14.15 -13.57
N ASN A 219 4.41 -12.82 -13.59
CA ASN A 219 3.88 -12.01 -12.50
C ASN A 219 2.35 -12.18 -12.36
N GLY A 220 1.64 -12.39 -13.48
CA GLY A 220 0.21 -12.68 -13.47
C GLY A 220 -0.10 -14.00 -12.77
N VAL A 221 0.66 -15.07 -13.05
CA VAL A 221 0.48 -16.38 -12.40
C VAL A 221 0.81 -16.30 -10.91
N ILE A 222 1.94 -15.68 -10.55
CA ILE A 222 2.35 -15.50 -9.16
C ILE A 222 1.30 -14.65 -8.42
N GLY A 223 0.89 -13.52 -9.01
CA GLY A 223 -0.10 -12.61 -8.43
C GLY A 223 -1.47 -13.26 -8.29
N PHE A 224 -1.89 -14.10 -9.23
CA PHE A 224 -3.14 -14.84 -9.14
C PHE A 224 -3.12 -15.85 -7.99
N GLY A 225 -2.08 -16.67 -7.88
CA GLY A 225 -1.97 -17.65 -6.79
C GLY A 225 -1.83 -16.99 -5.40
N ALA A 226 -0.97 -15.97 -5.32
CA ALA A 226 -0.78 -15.17 -4.11
C ALA A 226 -2.07 -14.44 -3.71
N GLY A 227 -2.78 -13.85 -4.68
CA GLY A 227 -4.02 -13.10 -4.46
C GLY A 227 -5.20 -13.95 -3.96
N LEU A 228 -5.21 -15.26 -4.28
CA LEU A 228 -6.22 -16.18 -3.75
C LEU A 228 -5.97 -16.57 -2.29
N THR A 229 -4.73 -16.48 -1.82
CA THR A 229 -4.30 -17.11 -0.55
C THR A 229 -3.88 -16.08 0.49
N ILE A 230 -2.94 -15.20 0.16
CA ILE A 230 -2.32 -14.26 1.09
C ILE A 230 -3.34 -13.35 1.77
N PRO A 231 -4.30 -12.74 1.03
CA PRO A 231 -5.26 -11.84 1.65
C PRO A 231 -6.18 -12.52 2.68
N LEU A 232 -6.35 -13.85 2.65
CA LEU A 232 -7.26 -14.55 3.56
C LEU A 232 -6.58 -15.16 4.78
N PHE A 233 -5.26 -14.98 4.95
CA PHE A 233 -4.54 -15.59 6.08
C PHE A 233 -5.04 -15.11 7.45
N THR A 234 -5.35 -13.81 7.60
CA THR A 234 -5.89 -13.25 8.84
C THR A 234 -7.22 -13.92 9.21
N TYR A 235 -8.16 -14.01 8.26
CA TYR A 235 -9.42 -14.71 8.47
C TYR A 235 -9.19 -16.19 8.80
N TYR A 236 -8.33 -16.87 8.04
CA TYR A 236 -8.04 -18.29 8.23
C TYR A 236 -7.42 -18.59 9.60
N PHE A 237 -6.49 -17.75 10.09
CA PHE A 237 -5.92 -17.91 11.42
C PHE A 237 -6.96 -17.74 12.52
N SER A 238 -7.85 -16.75 12.38
CA SER A 238 -8.95 -16.55 13.32
C SER A 238 -9.94 -17.71 13.30
N GLU A 239 -10.30 -18.23 12.12
CA GLU A 239 -11.29 -19.29 11.99
C GLU A 239 -10.76 -20.65 12.43
N LYS A 240 -9.54 -21.02 11.99
CA LYS A 240 -9.00 -22.35 12.23
C LYS A 240 -8.35 -22.51 13.60
N PHE A 241 -7.73 -21.45 14.11
CA PHE A 241 -6.96 -21.51 15.35
C PHE A 241 -7.57 -20.66 16.47
N SER A 242 -8.74 -20.04 16.24
CA SER A 242 -9.44 -19.18 17.21
C SER A 242 -8.56 -18.04 17.74
N VAL A 243 -7.68 -17.51 16.90
CA VAL A 243 -6.72 -16.47 17.27
C VAL A 243 -7.31 -15.08 16.99
N GLY A 244 -7.20 -14.19 17.99
CA GLY A 244 -7.62 -12.80 17.88
C GLY A 244 -6.71 -11.92 17.02
N PRO A 245 -7.07 -10.63 16.84
CA PRO A 245 -6.27 -9.67 16.08
C PRO A 245 -4.90 -9.40 16.70
N GLY A 246 -4.74 -9.48 18.03
CA GLY A 246 -3.49 -9.21 18.72
C GLY A 246 -2.34 -10.13 18.29
N PRO A 247 -2.46 -11.46 18.47
CA PRO A 247 -1.39 -12.39 18.08
C PRO A 247 -1.11 -12.42 16.57
N ILE A 248 -2.13 -12.23 15.71
CA ILE A 248 -1.93 -12.08 14.25
C ILE A 248 -1.09 -10.82 13.96
N GLY A 249 -1.41 -9.71 14.63
CA GLY A 249 -0.64 -8.47 14.58
C GLY A 249 0.81 -8.66 15.02
N THR A 250 1.05 -9.41 16.11
CA THR A 250 2.39 -9.77 16.57
C THR A 250 3.14 -10.58 15.52
N LEU A 251 2.50 -11.54 14.85
CA LEU A 251 3.12 -12.34 13.79
C LEU A 251 3.58 -11.47 12.61
N TYR A 252 2.74 -10.56 12.14
CA TYR A 252 3.10 -9.61 11.07
C TYR A 252 4.18 -8.62 11.51
N THR A 253 4.19 -8.27 12.79
CA THR A 253 5.23 -7.43 13.39
C THR A 253 6.58 -8.13 13.36
N VAL A 254 6.67 -9.38 13.83
CA VAL A 254 7.90 -10.17 13.81
C VAL A 254 8.40 -10.32 12.38
N ASN A 255 7.52 -10.67 11.43
CA ASN A 255 7.88 -10.80 10.03
C ASN A 255 8.50 -9.52 9.46
N GLY A 256 7.86 -8.37 9.62
CA GLY A 256 8.41 -7.13 9.06
C GLY A 256 9.57 -6.53 9.86
N LEU A 257 9.73 -6.83 11.16
CA LEU A 257 10.96 -6.52 11.90
C LEU A 257 12.16 -7.35 11.44
N MET A 258 11.93 -8.58 10.98
CA MET A 258 12.98 -9.38 10.35
C MET A 258 13.32 -8.84 8.95
N MET A 259 12.32 -8.43 8.18
CA MET A 259 12.53 -7.92 6.81
C MET A 259 13.09 -6.50 6.76
N SER A 260 12.67 -5.59 7.64
CA SER A 260 12.98 -4.16 7.48
C SER A 260 14.48 -3.87 7.46
N PRO A 261 15.34 -4.41 8.35
CA PRO A 261 16.77 -4.14 8.33
C PRO A 261 17.45 -4.66 7.06
N LEU A 262 16.91 -5.71 6.43
CA LEU A 262 17.43 -6.27 5.19
C LEU A 262 17.32 -5.26 4.04
N PHE A 263 16.34 -4.36 4.04
CA PHE A 263 16.24 -3.29 3.04
C PHE A 263 17.36 -2.26 3.15
N LEU A 264 17.91 -2.03 4.35
CA LEU A 264 19.10 -1.18 4.51
C LEU A 264 20.38 -1.91 4.10
N LEU A 265 20.42 -3.23 4.26
CA LEU A 265 21.53 -4.05 3.82
C LEU A 265 21.55 -4.23 2.30
N SER A 266 20.39 -4.19 1.63
CA SER A 266 20.30 -4.38 0.18
C SER A 266 21.08 -3.32 -0.60
N SER A 267 21.11 -2.06 -0.15
CA SER A 267 21.92 -1.02 -0.79
C SER A 267 23.41 -1.30 -0.67
N ARG A 268 23.87 -1.79 0.50
CA ARG A 268 25.28 -2.15 0.72
C ARG A 268 25.68 -3.39 -0.08
N LEU A 269 24.75 -4.33 -0.27
CA LEU A 269 24.97 -5.53 -1.06
C LEU A 269 25.01 -5.19 -2.56
N SER A 270 24.15 -4.28 -3.01
CA SER A 270 24.16 -3.71 -4.37
C SER A 270 25.50 -3.02 -4.67
N ASP A 271 25.98 -2.17 -3.76
CA ASP A 271 27.29 -1.49 -3.87
C ASP A 271 28.47 -2.48 -4.03
N LYS A 272 28.40 -3.66 -3.40
CA LYS A 272 29.48 -4.66 -3.39
C LYS A 272 29.41 -5.70 -4.50
N LEU A 273 28.22 -6.19 -4.84
CA LEU A 273 28.03 -7.31 -5.78
C LEU A 273 27.56 -6.86 -7.16
N GLY A 274 27.10 -5.61 -7.29
CA GLY A 274 26.38 -5.11 -8.45
C GLY A 274 24.91 -5.57 -8.47
N LEU A 275 24.03 -4.71 -8.99
CA LEU A 275 22.57 -4.85 -9.02
C LEU A 275 22.07 -6.25 -9.43
N ILE A 276 22.60 -6.83 -10.51
CA ILE A 276 22.11 -8.11 -11.04
C ILE A 276 22.42 -9.26 -10.07
N LYS A 277 23.64 -9.33 -9.53
CA LYS A 277 24.02 -10.39 -8.59
C LYS A 277 23.29 -10.23 -7.26
N ALA A 278 23.09 -9.00 -6.80
CA ALA A 278 22.32 -8.72 -5.58
C ALA A 278 20.85 -9.15 -5.67
N ILE A 279 20.26 -9.21 -6.88
CA ILE A 279 18.90 -9.74 -7.11
C ILE A 279 18.90 -11.27 -7.19
N PHE A 280 19.90 -11.89 -7.83
CA PHE A 280 19.94 -13.34 -8.06
C PHE A 280 20.31 -14.15 -6.81
N TYR A 281 21.28 -13.71 -6.00
CA TYR A 281 21.75 -14.50 -4.85
C TYR A 281 20.68 -14.76 -3.77
N PRO A 282 19.79 -13.81 -3.43
CA PRO A 282 18.72 -14.07 -2.47
C PRO A 282 17.59 -14.96 -3.00
N GLN A 283 17.56 -15.25 -4.31
CA GLN A 283 16.52 -16.06 -4.97
C GLN A 283 16.96 -17.51 -5.23
N LEU A 284 18.23 -17.84 -4.94
CA LEU A 284 18.82 -19.18 -5.01
C LEU A 284 18.76 -19.87 -3.64
#